data_AF-A0A961GLH2-F1
#
_entry.id   AF-A0A961GLH2-F1
#
_cell.length_a   1.000
_cell.length_b   1.000
_cell.length_c   1.000
_cell.angle_alpha   90.00
_cell.angle_beta   90.00
_cell.angle_gamma   90.00
#
_symmetry.space_group_name_H-M   'P 1'
#
loop_
_entity.id
_entity.type
_entity.pdbx_description
1 polymer ?
#
loop_
_entity_poly.entity_id
_entity_poly.type
_entity_poly.pdbx_seq_one_letter_code
_entity_poly.pdbx_strand_id
1 'polypeptide(L)' 'RAPRFVDAVVAWGDADAIKARLDEHREAGATQICIQPLHPDNQLGKVDWDALEALAPGA' A
#
# COMPACT_ATOMS: atom_id res chain seq x y z
N ARG A 1 8.37 21.08 1.25
CA ARG A 1 8.11 20.54 2.61
C ARG A 1 6.88 19.62 2.60
N ALA A 2 6.90 18.57 1.77
CA ALA A 2 5.81 17.60 1.62
C ALA A 2 6.10 16.13 2.04
N PRO A 3 7.31 15.71 2.50
CA PRO A 3 7.55 14.27 2.71
C PRO A 3 6.63 13.69 3.78
N ARG A 4 6.57 14.33 4.96
CA ARG A 4 5.78 13.87 6.12
C ARG A 4 4.28 13.65 5.87
N PHE A 5 3.68 14.38 4.93
CA PHE A 5 2.26 14.20 4.61
C PHE A 5 2.08 12.99 3.71
N VAL A 6 2.92 12.87 2.67
CA VAL A 6 2.87 11.73 1.77
C VAL A 6 3.23 10.43 2.51
N ASP A 7 4.25 10.46 3.37
CA ASP A 7 4.63 9.34 4.25
C ASP A 7 3.47 8.85 5.14
N ALA A 8 2.54 9.73 5.51
CA ALA A 8 1.43 9.42 6.40
C ALA A 8 0.18 8.93 5.66
N VAL A 9 0.10 9.14 4.34
CA VAL A 9 -1.11 8.87 3.54
C VAL A 9 -0.86 7.79 2.50
N VAL A 10 0.37 7.66 2.01
CA VAL A 10 0.76 6.67 1.00
C VAL A 10 1.70 5.65 1.64
N ALA A 11 1.27 4.39 1.67
CA ALA A 11 2.18 3.29 1.98
C ALA A 11 3.09 3.06 0.76
N TRP A 12 4.39 3.26 0.93
CA TRP A 12 5.42 3.04 -0.10
C TRP A 12 6.60 2.25 0.45
N GLY A 13 7.40 1.68 -0.44
CA GLY A 13 8.53 0.82 -0.10
C GLY A 13 8.40 -0.56 -0.75
N ASP A 14 9.03 -1.55 -0.14
CA ASP A 14 8.86 -2.95 -0.53
C ASP A 14 7.56 -3.54 0.04
N ALA A 15 7.30 -4.80 -0.33
CA ALA A 15 6.10 -5.51 0.11
C ALA A 15 6.00 -5.63 1.63
N ASP A 16 7.13 -5.81 2.33
CA ASP A 16 7.14 -5.96 3.79
C ASP A 16 6.79 -4.63 4.48
N ALA A 17 7.33 -3.51 4.00
CA ALA A 17 6.98 -2.18 4.49
C ALA A 17 5.49 -1.87 4.28
N ILE A 18 4.92 -2.28 3.15
CA ILE A 18 3.50 -2.11 2.89
C ILE A 18 2.65 -3.05 3.76
N LYS A 19 3.04 -4.32 3.93
CA LYS A 19 2.37 -5.27 4.84
C LYS A 19 2.32 -4.74 6.27
N ALA A 20 3.43 -4.18 6.78
CA ALA A 20 3.47 -3.57 8.10
C ALA A 20 2.46 -2.41 8.24
N ARG A 21 2.31 -1.56 7.22
CA ARG A 21 1.29 -0.50 7.20
C ARG A 21 -0.13 -1.04 7.21
N LEU A 22 -0.38 -2.14 6.50
CA LEU A 22 -1.69 -2.81 6.54
C LEU A 22 -1.98 -3.36 7.94
N ASP A 23 -0.97 -3.95 8.60
CA ASP A 23 -1.11 -4.47 9.96
C ASP A 23 -1.37 -3.35 10.98
N GLU A 24 -0.69 -2.20 10.86
CA GLU A 24 -0.99 -1.00 11.68
C GLU A 24 -2.48 -0.61 11.60
N HIS A 25 -3.09 -0.69 10.41
CA HIS A 25 -4.53 -0.45 10.26
C HIS A 25 -5.39 -1.53 10.93
N ARG A 26 -4.99 -2.81 10.85
CA ARG A 26 -5.70 -3.91 11.53
C ARG A 26 -5.63 -3.76 13.04
N GLU A 27 -4.46 -3.45 13.58
CA GLU A 27 -4.24 -3.20 15.01
C GLU A 27 -5.05 -1.99 15.50
N ALA A 28 -5.26 -0.98 14.65
CA ALA A 28 -6.16 0.13 14.91
C ALA A 28 -7.66 -0.24 14.85
N GLY A 29 -7.98 -1.50 14.56
CA GLY A 29 -9.35 -2.05 14.57
C GLY A 29 -10.01 -2.17 13.19
N ALA A 30 -9.28 -1.96 12.09
CA ALA A 30 -9.83 -2.14 10.76
C ALA A 30 -10.16 -3.63 10.51
N THR A 31 -11.44 -3.92 10.25
CA THR A 31 -11.91 -5.26 9.84
C THR A 31 -11.84 -5.47 8.34
N GLN A 32 -11.75 -4.38 7.57
CA GLN A 32 -11.57 -4.38 6.12
C GLN A 32 -10.62 -3.25 5.73
N ILE A 33 -9.74 -3.52 4.77
CA ILE A 33 -8.81 -2.54 4.20
C ILE A 33 -8.96 -2.57 2.68
N CYS A 34 -9.23 -1.41 2.09
CA CYS A 34 -9.27 -1.24 0.64
C CYS A 34 -7.90 -0.78 0.15
N ILE A 35 -7.37 -1.44 -0.88
CA ILE A 35 -6.06 -1.14 -1.46
C ILE A 35 -6.27 -0.52 -2.85
N GLN A 36 -5.71 0.66 -3.07
CA GLN A 36 -5.62 1.29 -4.38
C GLN A 36 -4.14 1.38 -4.77
N PRO A 37 -3.64 0.49 -5.65
CA PRO A 37 -2.25 0.53 -6.08
C PRO A 37 -2.01 1.75 -6.99
N LEU A 38 -0.87 2.39 -6.81
CA LEU A 38 -0.37 3.46 -7.68
C LEU A 38 0.77 2.91 -8.52
N HIS A 39 0.67 3.02 -9.84
CA HIS A 39 1.71 2.53 -10.73
C HIS A 39 3.02 3.33 -10.53
N PRO A 40 4.16 2.69 -10.22
CA PRO A 40 5.41 3.38 -9.89
C PRO A 40 5.93 4.26 -11.04
N ASP A 41 5.70 3.82 -12.28
CA ASP A 41 6.03 4.58 -13.49
C ASP A 41 4.99 5.66 -13.89
N ASN A 42 4.11 6.08 -12.98
CA ASN A 42 3.06 7.09 -13.23
C ASN A 42 2.13 6.75 -14.41
N GLN A 43 1.88 5.46 -14.68
CA GLN A 43 0.96 5.04 -15.73
C GLN A 43 -0.50 5.19 -15.25
N LEU A 44 -1.02 6.41 -15.36
CA LEU A 44 -2.39 6.74 -14.95
C LEU A 44 -3.42 5.82 -15.63
N GLY A 45 -4.36 5.31 -14.83
CA GLY A 45 -5.42 4.40 -15.30
C GLY A 45 -5.00 2.94 -15.44
N LYS A 46 -3.73 2.61 -15.19
CA LYS A 46 -3.28 1.22 -15.10
C LYS A 46 -3.08 0.80 -13.65
N VAL A 47 -3.52 -0.43 -13.37
CA VAL A 47 -3.30 -1.10 -12.09
C VAL A 47 -1.91 -1.73 -12.12
N ASP A 48 -1.14 -1.53 -11.06
CA ASP A 48 0.08 -2.28 -10.81
C ASP A 48 -0.31 -3.64 -10.20
N TRP A 49 -0.22 -4.70 -11.01
CA TRP A 49 -0.58 -6.05 -10.59
C TRP A 49 0.48 -6.69 -9.71
N ASP A 50 1.77 -6.39 -9.93
CA ASP A 50 2.87 -6.94 -9.13
C ASP A 50 2.72 -6.51 -7.66
N ALA A 51 2.32 -5.25 -7.45
CA ALA A 51 2.01 -4.73 -6.12
C ALA A 51 0.83 -5.46 -5.44
N LEU A 52 -0.22 -5.81 -6.19
CA LEU A 52 -1.36 -6.55 -5.65
C LEU A 52 -1.03 -8.01 -5.37
N GLU A 53 -0.26 -8.66 -6.25
CA GLU A 53 0.18 -10.05 -6.08
C GLU A 53 1.09 -10.19 -4.85
N ALA A 54 2.00 -9.24 -4.62
CA ALA A 54 2.87 -9.23 -3.43
C ALA A 54 2.10 -9.11 -2.10
N LEU A 55 0.87 -8.60 -2.14
CA LEU A 55 -0.01 -8.42 -0.99
C LEU A 55 -1.15 -9.45 -0.95
N ALA A 56 -1.17 -10.40 -1.89
CA ALA A 56 -2.20 -11.43 -1.94
C ALA A 56 -2.11 -12.37 -0.73
N PRO A 57 -3.23 -12.95 -0.28
CA PRO A 57 -3.21 -13.93 0.80
C PRO A 57 -2.28 -15.11 0.48
N GLY A 58 -1.29 -15.34 1.34
CA GLY A 58 -0.32 -16.43 1.19
C GLY A 58 0.97 -16.08 0.45
N ALA A 59 1.16 -14.81 0.06
CA ALA A 59 2.41 -14.28 -0.48
C ALA A 59 3.45 -13.96 0.61
#